data_AF-K0V3P5-F1
#
_entry.id   AF-K0V3P5-F1
#
_cell.length_a   1.000
_cell.length_b   1.000
_cell.length_c   1.000
_cell.angle_alpha   90.00
_cell.angle_beta   90.00
_cell.angle_gamma   90.00
#
_symmetry.space_group_name_H-M   'P 1'
#
loop_
_entity.id
_entity.type
_entity.pdbx_description
1 polymer ?
#
loop_
_entity_poly.entity_id
_entity_poly.type
_entity_poly.pdbx_seq_one_letter_code
_entity_poly.pdbx_strand_id
1 'polypeptide(L)'
;MAMNDGSISTELGQFFGAYFHQDWDLEADDWKGLVDNYVIGNPGSESQRQIAQEIDDVRTALSETALAQFLIRGVGVCYDPRPETTFKRVARADRVTPARARPGD
;
A
#
# COMPACT_ATOMS: atom_id res chain seq x y z
N MET A 1 1.41 -18.96 17.74
CA MET A 1 1.49 -18.09 16.55
C MET A 1 0.76 -18.82 15.44
N ALA A 2 -0.45 -18.35 15.12
CA ALA A 2 -1.27 -18.98 14.08
C ALA A 2 -0.68 -18.62 12.71
N MET A 3 -0.54 -19.62 11.85
CA MET A 3 -0.32 -19.42 10.43
C MET A 3 -1.58 -18.75 9.86
N ASN A 4 -1.45 -17.56 9.27
CA ASN A 4 -2.55 -16.94 8.52
C ASN A 4 -2.96 -17.92 7.41
N ASP A 5 -4.20 -18.34 7.45
CA ASP A 5 -4.94 -19.14 6.46
C ASP A 5 -5.16 -18.40 5.13
N GLY A 6 -4.34 -17.37 4.87
CA GLY A 6 -4.52 -16.43 3.76
C GLY A 6 -5.65 -15.42 4.01
N SER A 7 -6.30 -15.42 5.18
CA SER A 7 -7.26 -14.38 5.54
C SER A 7 -6.55 -13.16 6.14
N ILE A 8 -7.08 -11.97 5.85
CA ILE A 8 -6.70 -10.72 6.50
C ILE A 8 -7.70 -10.36 7.60
N SER A 9 -7.29 -9.48 8.52
CA SER A 9 -8.13 -8.90 9.56
C SER A 9 -9.26 -8.06 8.96
N THR A 10 -10.29 -7.82 9.78
CA THR A 10 -11.39 -6.95 9.39
C THR A 10 -10.90 -5.51 9.20
N GLU A 11 -9.98 -5.06 10.04
CA GLU A 11 -9.36 -3.74 9.97
C GLU A 11 -8.56 -3.54 8.68
N LEU A 12 -7.74 -4.53 8.29
CA LEU A 12 -7.00 -4.47 7.03
C LEU A 12 -7.94 -4.54 5.82
N GLY A 13 -9.00 -5.34 5.90
CA GLY A 13 -10.05 -5.38 4.87
C GLY A 13 -10.78 -4.04 4.73
N GLN A 14 -11.11 -3.39 5.85
CA GLN A 14 -11.72 -2.06 5.86
C GLN A 14 -10.78 -0.99 5.32
N PHE A 15 -9.48 -1.04 5.65
CA PHE A 15 -8.48 -0.14 5.08
C PHE A 15 -8.43 -0.26 3.55
N PHE A 16 -8.35 -1.48 3.01
CA PHE A 16 -8.36 -1.67 1.56
C PHE A 16 -9.67 -1.26 0.91
N GLY A 17 -10.82 -1.61 1.50
CA GLY A 17 -12.13 -1.27 0.95
C GLY A 17 -12.45 0.22 1.00
N ALA A 18 -11.99 0.94 2.03
CA ALA A 18 -12.31 2.35 2.23
C ALA A 18 -11.37 3.30 1.47
N TYR A 19 -10.12 2.90 1.19
CA TYR A 19 -9.13 3.77 0.56
C TYR A 19 -8.69 3.31 -0.83
N PHE A 20 -8.75 2.01 -1.13
CA PHE A 20 -8.33 1.45 -2.43
C PHE A 20 -9.53 0.95 -3.25
N HIS A 21 -10.68 1.64 -3.16
CA HIS A 21 -11.89 1.39 -3.94
C HIS A 21 -11.76 1.89 -5.39
N GLN A 22 -12.80 1.70 -6.21
CA GLN A 22 -12.77 1.98 -7.66
C GLN A 22 -12.47 3.44 -8.02
N ASP A 23 -12.82 4.37 -7.14
CA ASP A 23 -12.71 5.82 -7.36
C ASP A 23 -11.55 6.44 -6.56
N TRP A 24 -10.58 5.63 -6.14
CA TRP A 24 -9.46 6.08 -5.29
C TRP A 24 -8.68 7.25 -5.91
N ASP A 25 -8.61 7.31 -7.24
CA ASP A 25 -7.90 8.32 -8.01
C ASP A 25 -8.59 9.70 -8.01
N LEU A 26 -9.85 9.76 -7.53
CA LEU A 26 -10.53 11.02 -7.24
C LEU A 26 -10.11 11.62 -5.89
N GLU A 27 -9.58 10.80 -4.98
CA GLU A 27 -9.24 11.20 -3.61
C GLU A 27 -7.75 11.46 -3.41
N ALA A 28 -6.89 10.85 -4.23
CA ALA A 28 -5.45 11.03 -4.18
C ALA A 28 -4.78 10.77 -5.54
N ASP A 29 -3.69 11.48 -5.79
CA ASP A 29 -2.88 11.32 -7.01
C ASP A 29 -2.13 9.97 -7.05
N ASP A 30 -1.82 9.39 -5.88
CA ASP A 30 -1.12 8.12 -5.75
C ASP A 30 -1.50 7.38 -4.44
N TRP A 31 -0.99 6.15 -4.29
CA TRP A 31 -1.22 5.35 -3.09
C TRP A 31 -0.70 5.98 -1.80
N LYS A 32 0.28 6.89 -1.87
CA LYS A 32 0.79 7.56 -0.66
C LYS A 32 -0.23 8.54 -0.14
N GLY A 33 -0.89 9.28 -1.03
CA GLY A 33 -1.99 10.16 -0.64
C GLY A 33 -3.14 9.41 0.05
N LEU A 34 -3.46 8.19 -0.41
CA LEU A 34 -4.45 7.33 0.27
C LEU A 34 -4.01 6.93 1.67
N VAL A 35 -2.74 6.56 1.84
CA VAL A 35 -2.15 6.23 3.15
C VAL A 35 -2.13 7.47 4.06
N ASP A 36 -1.78 8.64 3.53
CA ASP A 36 -1.78 9.90 4.26
C ASP A 36 -3.20 10.25 4.74
N ASN A 37 -4.22 10.09 3.87
CA ASN A 37 -5.63 10.29 4.23
C ASN A 37 -6.04 9.35 5.38
N TYR A 38 -5.64 8.08 5.32
CA TYR A 38 -5.88 7.12 6.40
C TYR A 38 -5.20 7.53 7.71
N VAL A 39 -3.94 7.97 7.64
CA VAL A 39 -3.16 8.37 8.82
C VAL A 39 -3.72 9.62 9.48
N ILE A 40 -4.09 10.62 8.67
CA ILE A 40 -4.72 11.87 9.12
C ILE A 40 -6.07 11.59 9.77
N GLY A 41 -6.87 10.68 9.20
CA GLY A 41 -8.16 10.27 9.76
C GLY A 41 -8.08 9.47 11.05
N ASN A 42 -6.93 8.83 11.35
CA ASN A 42 -6.80 7.87 12.45
C ASN A 42 -5.50 8.04 13.29
N PRO A 43 -5.14 9.26 13.72
CA PRO A 43 -3.80 9.56 14.26
C PRO A 43 -3.46 8.72 15.50
N GLY A 44 -2.31 8.06 15.47
CA GLY A 44 -1.74 7.37 16.63
C GLY A 44 -2.48 6.09 17.06
N SER A 45 -3.31 5.52 16.20
CA SER A 45 -4.08 4.32 16.53
C SER A 45 -3.21 3.05 16.56
N GLU A 46 -3.48 2.18 17.53
CA GLU A 46 -2.94 0.81 17.57
C GLU A 46 -3.24 0.06 16.27
N SER A 47 -4.40 0.36 15.66
CA SER A 47 -4.83 -0.12 14.35
C SER A 47 -3.83 0.17 13.23
N GLN A 48 -3.18 1.34 13.20
CA GLN A 48 -2.14 1.63 12.20
C GLN A 48 -0.95 0.67 12.30
N ARG A 49 -0.51 0.38 13.53
CA ARG A 49 0.61 -0.56 13.76
C ARG A 49 0.23 -1.98 13.40
N GLN A 50 -0.98 -2.39 13.76
CA GLN A 50 -1.51 -3.72 13.42
C GLN A 50 -1.62 -3.91 11.91
N ILE A 51 -2.20 -2.94 11.21
CA ILE A 51 -2.33 -2.96 9.74
C ILE A 51 -0.95 -3.00 9.07
N ALA A 52 0.01 -2.19 9.54
CA ALA A 52 1.36 -2.19 8.99
C ALA A 52 2.05 -3.57 9.16
N GLN A 53 1.96 -4.16 10.35
CA GLN A 53 2.52 -5.48 10.63
C GLN A 53 1.87 -6.55 9.75
N GLU A 54 0.55 -6.53 9.62
CA GLU A 54 -0.17 -7.52 8.83
C GLU A 54 0.12 -7.40 7.33
N ILE A 55 0.27 -6.19 6.81
CA ILE A 55 0.73 -5.96 5.43
C ILE A 55 2.10 -6.62 5.23
N ASP A 56 3.03 -6.45 6.16
CA ASP A 56 4.36 -7.04 6.07
C ASP A 56 4.33 -8.58 6.18
N ASP A 57 3.46 -9.14 7.03
CA ASP A 57 3.26 -10.58 7.15
C ASP A 57 2.73 -11.19 5.84
N VAL A 58 1.70 -10.57 5.24
CA VAL A 58 1.10 -11.00 3.97
C VAL A 58 2.10 -10.89 2.82
N ARG A 59 2.88 -9.80 2.78
CA ARG A 59 3.95 -9.59 1.76
C ARG A 59 5.06 -10.61 1.88
N THR A 60 5.37 -11.06 3.09
CA THR A 60 6.41 -12.08 3.33
C THR A 60 5.91 -13.48 3.02
N ALA A 61 4.63 -13.76 3.28
CA ALA A 61 4.02 -15.06 3.08
C ALA A 61 3.71 -15.37 1.61
N LEU A 62 3.37 -14.35 0.80
CA LEU A 62 2.90 -14.53 -0.57
C LEU A 62 3.92 -14.10 -1.62
N SER A 63 4.03 -14.87 -2.70
CA SER A 63 4.72 -14.40 -3.91
C SER A 63 4.00 -13.18 -4.51
N GLU A 64 4.71 -12.34 -5.27
CA GLU A 64 4.14 -11.19 -5.97
C GLU A 64 2.85 -11.50 -6.75
N THR A 65 2.84 -12.59 -7.53
CA THR A 65 1.66 -12.98 -8.31
C THR A 65 0.51 -13.42 -7.41
N ALA A 66 0.81 -14.16 -6.33
CA ALA A 66 -0.20 -14.60 -5.38
C ALA A 66 -0.76 -13.42 -4.58
N LEU A 67 0.09 -12.47 -4.19
CA LEU A 67 -0.31 -11.25 -3.49
C LEU A 67 -1.21 -10.39 -4.38
N ALA A 68 -0.84 -10.17 -5.64
CA ALA A 68 -1.67 -9.43 -6.58
C ALA A 68 -3.04 -10.09 -6.78
N GLN A 69 -3.07 -11.42 -6.97
CA GLN A 69 -4.34 -12.14 -7.08
C GLN A 69 -5.16 -12.06 -5.80
N PHE A 70 -4.52 -12.17 -4.64
CA PHE A 70 -5.17 -12.07 -3.34
C PHE A 70 -5.79 -10.69 -3.12
N LEU A 71 -5.05 -9.61 -3.36
CA LEU A 71 -5.56 -8.24 -3.20
C LEU A 71 -6.69 -7.94 -4.19
N ILE A 72 -6.56 -8.32 -5.46
CA ILE A 72 -7.58 -8.03 -6.49
C ILE A 72 -8.83 -8.90 -6.32
N ARG A 73 -8.66 -10.21 -6.16
CA ARG A 73 -9.79 -11.17 -6.18
C ARG A 73 -10.30 -11.53 -4.79
N GLY A 74 -9.42 -11.55 -3.79
CA GLY A 74 -9.77 -11.87 -2.41
C GLY A 74 -10.30 -10.65 -1.67
N VAL A 75 -9.57 -9.54 -1.76
CA VAL A 75 -9.89 -8.31 -1.00
C VAL A 75 -10.72 -7.32 -1.81
N GLY A 76 -10.55 -7.27 -3.13
CA GLY A 76 -11.25 -6.33 -4.01
C GLY A 76 -10.55 -4.99 -4.20
N VAL A 77 -9.23 -4.94 -3.97
CA VAL A 77 -8.40 -3.75 -4.20
C VAL A 77 -8.45 -3.37 -5.68
N CYS A 78 -8.82 -2.12 -5.96
CA CYS A 78 -8.98 -1.57 -7.31
C CYS A 78 -7.79 -0.73 -7.79
N TYR A 79 -6.74 -0.63 -6.97
CA TYR A 79 -5.51 0.06 -7.33
C TYR A 79 -4.61 -0.80 -8.23
N ASP A 80 -4.26 -0.26 -9.41
CA ASP A 80 -3.29 -0.85 -10.34
C ASP A 80 -1.98 -0.03 -10.34
N PRO A 81 -0.84 -0.57 -9.86
CA PRO A 81 0.43 0.16 -9.77
C PRO A 81 1.13 0.46 -11.12
N ARG A 82 0.47 0.24 -12.27
CA ARG A 82 1.03 0.41 -13.62
C ARG A 82 0.72 1.81 -14.19
N PRO A 83 1.63 2.45 -14.93
CA PRO A 83 2.72 1.83 -15.70
C PRO A 83 4.10 1.85 -15.03
N GLU A 84 4.30 2.49 -13.88
CA GLU A 84 5.67 2.78 -13.45
C GLU A 84 6.36 1.73 -12.58
N THR A 85 5.68 0.80 -11.88
CA THR A 85 6.40 0.12 -10.78
C THR A 85 5.88 -1.29 -10.43
N THR A 86 6.71 -2.32 -10.61
CA THR A 86 6.52 -3.61 -9.93
C THR A 86 6.61 -3.38 -8.40
N PHE A 87 5.70 -3.97 -7.62
CA PHE A 87 5.58 -3.83 -6.15
C PHE A 87 6.93 -3.93 -5.38
N LYS A 88 7.93 -4.67 -5.90
CA LYS A 88 9.29 -4.77 -5.35
C LYS A 88 10.08 -3.45 -5.26
N ARG A 89 9.76 -2.41 -6.05
CA ARG A 89 10.55 -1.16 -6.08
C ARG A 89 10.07 -0.11 -5.07
N VAL A 90 8.87 -0.24 -4.52
CA VAL A 90 8.38 0.63 -3.43
C VAL A 90 9.23 0.49 -2.17
N ALA A 91 9.87 -0.68 -1.98
CA ALA A 91 10.79 -0.93 -0.86
C ALA A 91 12.22 -0.35 -1.03
N ARG A 92 12.53 0.34 -2.16
CA ARG A 92 13.90 0.80 -2.47
C ARG A 92 14.01 2.27 -2.90
N ALA A 93 12.99 3.10 -2.67
CA ALA A 93 13.09 4.55 -2.89
C ALA A 93 13.63 5.28 -1.66
N ASP A 94 14.68 4.72 -1.07
CA ASP A 94 15.52 5.39 -0.10
C ASP A 94 16.89 5.51 -0.76
N ARG A 95 17.26 6.74 -1.14
CA ARG A 95 18.53 7.23 -1.73
C ARG A 95 18.52 7.69 -3.22
N VAL A 96 18.78 8.99 -3.34
CA VAL A 96 19.53 9.73 -4.40
C VAL A 96 18.70 10.19 -5.60
N THR A 97 18.47 11.51 -5.77
CA THR A 97 19.46 12.38 -6.44
C THR A 97 19.39 13.85 -5.98
N PRO A 98 20.52 14.58 -5.87
CA PRO A 98 20.54 16.01 -5.57
C PRO A 98 20.13 16.84 -6.80
N ALA A 99 19.49 17.97 -6.52
CA ALA A 99 19.10 18.96 -7.52
C ALA A 99 20.30 19.37 -8.39
N ARG A 100 20.13 19.19 -9.70
CA ARG A 100 21.08 19.56 -10.73
C ARG A 100 21.15 21.09 -10.82
N ALA A 101 22.35 21.65 -10.66
CA ALA A 101 22.64 23.06 -10.89
C ALA A 101 22.26 23.46 -12.33
N ARG A 102 21.63 24.63 -12.49
CA ARG A 102 21.45 25.27 -13.81
C ARG A 102 22.77 25.93 -14.23
N PRO A 103 23.20 25.84 -15.50
CA PRO A 103 24.29 26.66 -16.02
C PRO A 103 23.73 27.98 -16.58
N GLY A 104 24.41 29.08 -16.27
CA GLY A 104 24.41 30.32 -17.05
C GLY A 104 23.46 31.43 -16.60
N ASP A 105 24.02 32.41 -15.89
CA ASP A 105 24.14 33.80 -16.35
C ASP A 105 25.48 34.37 -15.85
#